data_AF-A0A925XF93-F1
#
_entry.id   AF-A0A925XF93-F1
#
_cell.length_a   1.000
_cell.length_b   1.000
_cell.length_c   1.000
_cell.angle_alpha   90.00
_cell.angle_beta   90.00
_cell.angle_gamma   90.00
#
_symmetry.space_group_name_H-M   'P 1'
#
loop_
_entity.id
_entity.type
_entity.pdbx_description
1 polymer ?
#
loop_
_entity_poly.entity_id
_entity_poly.type
_entity_poly.pdbx_seq_one_letter_code
_entity_poly.pdbx_strand_id
1 'polypeptide(L)'
;DRAAFLIVDPSRIPCSERKGDSCQTPWDYCCESDLAKSKATIKFVDEAGKTLANDARQLLNVKELQTVVVKGQAKRDEAGNLTVLASGLFVRPTSETKTE
;
A
#
# COMPACT_ATOMS: atom_id res chain seq x y z
N ASP A 1 -15.48 4.91 -1.99
CA ASP A 1 -14.27 4.21 -1.51
C ASP A 1 -14.59 2.96 -0.71
N ARG A 2 -13.58 2.10 -0.50
CA ARG A 2 -13.66 0.83 0.24
C ARG A 2 -12.46 0.72 1.16
N ALA A 3 -12.53 -0.17 2.15
CA ALA A 3 -11.42 -0.44 3.06
C ALA A 3 -10.40 -1.34 2.37
N ALA A 4 -9.83 -0.84 1.27
CA ALA A 4 -8.86 -1.52 0.45
C ALA A 4 -7.89 -0.52 -0.16
N PHE A 5 -6.63 -0.92 -0.29
CA PHE A 5 -5.56 -0.12 -0.88
C PHE A 5 -4.45 -1.02 -1.42
N LEU A 6 -3.57 -0.45 -2.23
CA LEU A 6 -2.37 -1.12 -2.70
C LEU A 6 -1.21 -0.81 -1.75
N ILE A 7 -0.35 -1.81 -1.53
CA ILE A 7 0.99 -1.61 -0.99
C ILE A 7 2.01 -2.02 -2.03
N VAL A 8 3.19 -1.42 -1.94
CA VAL A 8 4.35 -1.72 -2.78
C VAL A 8 5.47 -2.26 -1.90
N ASP A 9 6.23 -3.20 -2.44
CA ASP A 9 7.40 -3.77 -1.77
C ASP A 9 8.39 -2.66 -1.36
N PRO A 10 8.91 -2.65 -0.12
CA PRO A 10 9.80 -1.59 0.38
C PRO A 10 11.17 -1.53 -0.31
N SER A 11 11.52 -2.49 -1.18
CA SER A 11 12.69 -2.42 -2.06
C SER A 11 12.50 -1.48 -3.25
N ARG A 12 11.28 -1.02 -3.52
CA ARG A 12 10.98 -0.04 -4.57
C ARG A 12 11.08 1.38 -4.02
N ILE A 13 11.60 2.29 -4.85
CA ILE A 13 11.78 3.70 -4.48
C ILE A 13 10.69 4.53 -5.16
N PRO A 14 9.81 5.20 -4.38
CA PRO A 14 8.78 6.08 -4.97
C PRO A 14 9.44 7.24 -5.71
N CYS A 15 8.77 7.79 -6.71
CA CYS A 15 9.31 8.87 -7.54
C CYS A 15 9.75 10.09 -6.71
N SER A 16 9.07 10.38 -5.61
CA SER A 16 9.36 11.50 -4.68
C SER A 16 10.70 11.37 -3.96
N GLU A 17 11.24 10.15 -3.88
CA GLU A 17 12.52 9.87 -3.23
C GLU A 17 13.66 9.67 -4.22
N ARG A 18 13.37 9.66 -5.52
CA ARG A 18 14.38 9.56 -6.58
C ARG A 18 15.02 10.92 -6.82
N LYS A 19 16.35 11.00 -6.65
CA LYS A 19 17.09 12.24 -6.89
C LYS A 19 17.03 12.63 -8.37
N GLY A 20 16.59 13.86 -8.63
CA GLY A 20 16.52 14.41 -9.98
C GLY A 20 15.37 13.88 -10.84
N ASP A 21 14.39 13.21 -10.24
CA ASP A 21 13.19 12.77 -10.95
C ASP A 21 12.32 13.99 -11.34
N SER A 22 11.75 13.95 -12.55
CA SER A 22 10.85 14.97 -13.11
C SER A 22 9.40 14.46 -13.23
N CYS A 23 9.09 13.37 -12.54
CA CYS A 23 7.76 12.79 -12.46
C CYS A 23 6.70 13.83 -12.05
N GLN A 24 5.63 13.94 -12.83
CA GLN A 24 4.54 14.90 -12.59
C GLN A 24 3.69 14.54 -11.35
N THR A 25 3.69 13.27 -10.94
CA THR A 25 2.95 12.75 -9.79
C THR A 25 3.90 11.96 -8.88
N PRO A 26 4.85 12.64 -8.20
CA PRO A 26 6.00 12.00 -7.59
C PRO A 26 5.65 11.12 -6.38
N TRP A 27 4.47 11.27 -5.79
CA TRP A 27 4.02 10.41 -4.68
C TRP A 27 3.61 8.98 -5.13
N ASP A 28 3.93 8.59 -6.36
CA ASP A 28 3.56 7.32 -6.99
C ASP A 28 4.80 6.51 -7.42
N TYR A 29 4.57 5.35 -8.04
CA TYR A 29 5.56 4.44 -8.63
C TYR A 29 5.38 4.33 -10.15
N CYS A 30 4.83 5.35 -10.80
CA CYS A 30 4.49 5.31 -12.22
C CYS A 30 5.70 5.07 -13.15
N CYS A 31 6.92 5.35 -12.66
CA CYS A 31 8.17 5.13 -13.39
C CYS A 31 8.82 3.76 -13.07
N GLU A 32 8.12 2.84 -12.40
CA GLU A 32 8.56 1.44 -12.18
C GLU A 32 7.99 0.51 -13.26
N SER A 33 8.87 -0.20 -13.98
CA SER A 33 8.47 -1.06 -15.11
C SER A 33 7.87 -2.41 -14.71
N ASP A 34 8.06 -2.86 -13.46
CA ASP A 34 7.56 -4.17 -12.97
C ASP A 34 6.74 -4.06 -11.68
N LEU A 35 6.01 -2.95 -11.53
CA LEU A 35 5.23 -2.66 -10.32
C LEU A 35 4.16 -3.74 -10.04
N ALA A 36 3.64 -4.39 -11.08
CA ALA A 36 2.65 -5.45 -10.94
C ALA A 36 3.14 -6.64 -10.11
N LYS A 37 4.44 -7.00 -10.21
CA LYS A 37 5.01 -8.11 -9.42
C LYS A 37 5.42 -7.71 -8.01
N SER A 38 5.54 -6.41 -7.75
CA SER A 38 5.98 -5.84 -6.47
C SER A 38 4.86 -5.12 -5.71
N LYS A 39 3.59 -5.41 -6.01
CA LYS A 39 2.45 -4.85 -5.30
C LYS A 39 1.52 -5.92 -4.74
N ALA A 40 0.79 -5.57 -3.69
CA ALA A 40 -0.28 -6.37 -3.14
C ALA A 40 -1.54 -5.53 -2.92
N THR A 41 -2.70 -6.13 -3.15
CA THR A 41 -4.00 -5.54 -2.80
C THR A 41 -4.36 -5.94 -1.39
N ILE A 42 -4.53 -4.96 -0.51
CA ILE A 42 -4.96 -5.18 0.87
C ILE A 42 -6.46 -4.92 0.95
N LYS A 43 -7.22 -5.84 1.54
CA LYS A 43 -8.67 -5.70 1.74
C LYS A 43 -9.03 -6.02 3.18
N PHE A 44 -9.80 -5.14 3.80
CA PHE A 44 -10.48 -5.41 5.07
C PHE A 44 -11.91 -5.84 4.74
N VAL A 45 -12.29 -7.01 5.22
CA VAL A 45 -13.56 -7.67 4.86
C VAL A 45 -14.40 -7.94 6.09
N ASP A 46 -15.71 -8.01 5.90
CA ASP A 46 -16.64 -8.52 6.90
C ASP A 46 -16.57 -10.07 7.00
N GLU A 47 -17.40 -10.63 7.88
CA GLU A 47 -17.49 -12.09 8.09
C GLU A 47 -17.91 -12.86 6.83
N ALA A 48 -18.60 -12.22 5.89
CA ALA A 48 -18.99 -12.79 4.61
C ALA A 48 -17.89 -12.66 3.54
N GLY A 49 -16.72 -12.10 3.88
CA GLY A 49 -15.61 -11.88 2.96
C GLY A 49 -15.81 -10.67 2.03
N LYS A 50 -16.81 -9.83 2.27
CA LYS A 50 -17.08 -8.63 1.48
C LYS A 50 -16.26 -7.45 2.02
N THR A 51 -15.62 -6.71 1.12
CA THR A 51 -14.82 -5.54 1.52
C THR A 51 -15.69 -4.47 2.18
N LEU A 52 -15.24 -3.96 3.32
CA LEU A 52 -15.96 -2.95 4.10
C LEU A 52 -16.20 -1.69 3.28
N ALA A 53 -17.35 -1.05 3.51
CA ALA A 53 -17.85 0.06 2.71
C ALA A 53 -17.25 1.43 3.08
N ASN A 54 -16.32 1.48 4.03
CA ASN A 54 -15.66 2.69 4.52
C ASN A 54 -14.42 3.02 3.69
N ASP A 55 -14.03 4.29 3.61
CA ASP A 55 -12.73 4.66 3.06
C ASP A 55 -11.59 4.17 3.98
N ALA A 56 -10.55 3.55 3.40
CA ALA A 56 -9.43 3.02 4.18
C ALA A 56 -8.65 4.10 4.95
N ARG A 57 -8.48 5.29 4.38
CA ARG A 57 -7.76 6.42 5.00
C ARG A 57 -8.51 6.89 6.24
N GLN A 58 -9.83 6.96 6.15
CA GLN A 58 -10.68 7.35 7.28
C GLN A 58 -10.75 6.26 8.35
N LEU A 59 -10.93 5.01 7.94
CA LEU A 59 -11.11 3.89 8.87
C LEU A 59 -9.82 3.54 9.62
N LEU A 60 -8.67 3.61 8.94
CA LEU A 60 -7.39 3.09 9.44
C LEU A 60 -6.37 4.19 9.70
N ASN A 61 -6.72 5.45 9.44
CA ASN A 61 -5.85 6.62 9.55
C ASN A 61 -4.52 6.47 8.78
N VAL A 62 -4.58 5.83 7.61
CA VAL A 62 -3.44 5.67 6.69
C VAL A 62 -3.37 6.82 5.70
N LYS A 63 -2.15 7.16 5.30
CA LYS A 63 -1.83 8.13 4.25
C LYS A 63 -1.00 7.48 3.15
N GLU A 64 -0.98 8.10 1.98
CA GLU A 64 -0.14 7.71 0.86
C GLU A 64 1.34 7.64 1.28
N LEU A 65 2.08 6.70 0.68
CA LEU A 65 3.52 6.44 0.92
C LEU A 65 3.93 6.07 2.36
N GLN A 66 3.01 5.94 3.30
CA GLN A 66 3.36 5.35 4.60
C GLN A 66 3.78 3.89 4.43
N THR A 67 4.84 3.49 5.14
CA THR A 67 5.13 2.06 5.26
C THR A 67 4.19 1.43 6.28
N VAL A 68 3.57 0.33 5.91
CA VAL A 68 2.69 -0.44 6.80
C VAL A 68 3.15 -1.89 6.92
N VAL A 69 2.83 -2.50 8.05
CA VAL A 69 2.90 -3.94 8.27
C VAL A 69 1.47 -4.47 8.29
N VAL A 70 1.18 -5.45 7.43
CA VAL A 70 -0.16 -6.04 7.30
C VAL A 70 -0.13 -7.48 7.78
N LYS A 71 -1.09 -7.84 8.64
CA LYS A 71 -1.37 -9.23 9.02
C LYS A 71 -2.64 -9.68 8.32
N GLY A 72 -2.61 -10.85 7.69
CA GLY A 72 -3.78 -11.37 6.98
C GLY A 72 -3.52 -12.68 6.26
N GLN A 73 -4.54 -13.15 5.54
CA GLN A 73 -4.43 -14.32 4.67
C GLN A 73 -4.11 -13.86 3.24
N ALA A 74 -2.99 -14.36 2.70
CA ALA A 74 -2.55 -14.05 1.35
C ALA A 74 -3.10 -15.06 0.36
N LYS A 75 -3.57 -14.58 -0.80
CA LYS A 75 -3.95 -15.38 -1.96
C LYS A 75 -3.36 -14.77 -3.22
N ARG A 76 -2.82 -15.61 -4.09
CA ARG A 76 -2.45 -15.23 -5.45
C ARG A 76 -3.45 -15.84 -6.43
N ASP A 77 -3.97 -15.03 -7.35
CA ASP A 77 -4.85 -15.52 -8.41
C ASP A 77 -4.05 -16.06 -9.62
N GLU A 78 -4.75 -16.60 -10.61
CA GLU A 78 -4.13 -17.17 -11.82
C GLU A 78 -3.38 -16.13 -12.67
N ALA A 79 -3.78 -14.86 -12.58
CA ALA A 79 -3.09 -13.74 -13.22
C ALA A 79 -1.87 -13.26 -12.41
N GLY A 80 -1.60 -13.87 -11.26
CA GLY A 80 -0.47 -13.54 -10.40
C GLY A 80 -0.71 -12.38 -9.45
N ASN A 81 -1.92 -11.83 -9.35
CA ASN A 81 -2.21 -10.72 -8.42
C ASN A 81 -2.22 -11.22 -6.98
N LEU A 82 -1.42 -10.57 -6.12
CA LEU A 82 -1.41 -10.85 -4.70
C LEU A 82 -2.49 -10.03 -4.00
N THR A 83 -3.43 -10.71 -3.34
CA THR A 83 -4.42 -10.10 -2.45
C THR A 83 -4.22 -10.61 -1.02
N VAL A 84 -4.29 -9.70 -0.04
CA VAL A 84 -4.28 -10.03 1.38
C VAL A 84 -5.61 -9.64 2.00
N LEU A 85 -6.32 -10.61 2.56
CA LEU A 85 -7.47 -10.37 3.44
C LEU A 85 -6.92 -10.03 4.83
N ALA A 86 -6.90 -8.74 5.14
CA ALA A 86 -6.24 -8.21 6.32
C ALA A 86 -7.10 -8.35 7.57
N SER A 87 -6.46 -8.78 8.66
CA SER A 87 -7.00 -8.83 10.02
C SER A 87 -6.24 -7.91 10.98
N GLY A 88 -5.15 -7.30 10.54
CA GLY A 88 -4.39 -6.32 11.32
C GLY A 88 -3.54 -5.42 10.45
N LEU A 89 -3.35 -4.20 10.92
CA LEU A 89 -2.53 -3.18 10.28
C LEU A 89 -1.71 -2.45 11.35
N PHE A 90 -0.45 -2.19 11.05
CA PHE A 90 0.41 -1.31 11.82
C PHE A 90 1.11 -0.33 10.88
N VAL A 91 0.98 0.97 11.14
CA VAL A 91 1.73 2.00 10.41
C VAL A 91 3.12 2.08 11.02
N ARG A 92 4.16 1.78 10.23
CA ARG A 92 5.54 1.89 10.68
C ARG A 92 5.85 3.37 10.91
N PRO A 93 6.33 3.77 12.11
CA PRO A 93 6.77 5.14 12.33
C PRO A 93 7.86 5.49 11.33
N THR A 94 7.67 6.57 10.58
CA THR A 94 8.76 7.21 9.88
C THR A 94 9.62 7.85 10.96
N SER A 95 10.91 7.52 11.00
CA SER A 95 11.87 8.26 11.83
C SER A 95 11.90 9.70 11.33
N GLU A 96 11.09 10.57 11.92
CA GLU A 96 11.23 12.02 11.81
C GLU A 96 12.50 12.40 12.57
N THR A 97 13.63 12.35 11.88
CA THR A 97 14.80 13.15 12.23
C THR A 97 15.34 13.75 10.94
N LYS A 98 14.63 14.75 10.45
CA LYS A 98 15.24 15.85 9.71
C LYS A 98 15.07 17.08 10.59
N THR A 99 16.05 17.27 11.48
CA THR A 99 16.34 18.57 12.05
C THR A 99 16.67 19.51 10.88
N GLU A 100 16.09 20.72 10.91
CA GLU A 100 16.49 21.86 10.07
C GLU A 100 18.00 22.10 10.04
#